data_AF-A0A2H0PKC8-F1
#
_entry.id   AF-A0A2H0PKC8-F1
#
_cell.length_a   1.000
_cell.length_b   1.000
_cell.length_c   1.000
_cell.angle_alpha   90.00
_cell.angle_beta   90.00
_cell.angle_gamma   90.00
#
_symmetry.space_group_name_H-M   'P 1'
#
loop_
_entity.id
_entity.type
_entity.pdbx_description
1 polymer ?
#
loop_
_entity_poly.entity_id
_entity_poly.type
_entity_poly.pdbx_seq_one_letter_code
_entity_poly.pdbx_strand_id
1 'polypeptide(L)'
;MELHSFKNIENSLECGEVLGKIYDVYFDNTSWFVRYVVVDLESGLSKRKVLISPVFIERFSWDPEVVPVRLKAAQIRNAPDWDVEKPISRLYEKEYFEHFHYNPYLDAQSGAPQSVRSDESELGESSNLRSAIEVRNYIIHSTDVNSMRFGHLDDFIFDIETWKIRYLVIHPSNVLNSTKQSLISTKWAGFIDWVRQEINIDLPVSEIRSAPPYDATLPPNHAYANKLHAHYKRELDWNETPVRRIRTSL
;
A
#
# COMPACT_ATOMS: atom_id res chain seq x y z
N MET A 1 -1.58 2.80 16.16
CA MET A 1 -2.34 2.33 14.98
C MET A 1 -3.35 3.39 14.60
N GLU A 2 -3.14 3.98 13.45
CA GLU A 2 -4.02 4.99 12.86
C GLU A 2 -4.29 4.54 11.43
N LEU A 3 -5.52 4.06 11.19
CA LEU A 3 -5.92 3.41 9.95
C LEU A 3 -6.59 4.41 9.03
N HIS A 4 -6.27 4.38 7.75
CA HIS A 4 -6.80 5.30 6.74
C HIS A 4 -7.15 4.63 5.44
N SER A 5 -8.17 5.17 4.77
CA SER A 5 -8.63 4.76 3.45
C SER A 5 -7.73 5.36 2.37
N PHE A 6 -7.31 4.52 1.41
CA PHE A 6 -6.54 5.00 0.26
C PHE A 6 -7.41 5.84 -0.71
N LYS A 7 -8.75 5.69 -0.71
CA LYS A 7 -9.64 6.55 -1.53
C LYS A 7 -9.69 7.99 -1.05
N ASN A 8 -9.45 8.19 0.23
CA ASN A 8 -9.52 9.50 0.87
C ASN A 8 -8.15 10.19 0.94
N ILE A 9 -7.13 9.70 0.21
CA ILE A 9 -5.85 10.42 0.12
C ILE A 9 -6.03 11.60 -0.84
N GLU A 10 -6.14 12.79 -0.27
CA GLU A 10 -6.09 14.06 -1.01
C GLU A 10 -4.84 14.88 -0.64
N ASN A 11 -3.95 14.31 0.18
CA ASN A 11 -2.84 15.04 0.74
C ASN A 11 -1.80 15.44 -0.32
N SER A 12 -1.17 16.59 -0.09
CA SER A 12 -0.07 17.11 -0.91
C SER A 12 1.28 16.80 -0.28
N LEU A 13 2.28 16.46 -1.09
CA LEU A 13 3.65 16.27 -0.62
C LEU A 13 4.32 17.62 -0.34
N GLU A 14 4.92 17.77 0.84
CA GLU A 14 5.61 19.00 1.26
C GLU A 14 7.07 18.74 1.64
N CYS A 15 7.96 19.60 1.16
CA CYS A 15 9.36 19.66 1.60
C CYS A 15 9.85 21.12 1.76
N GLY A 16 9.21 21.87 2.67
CA GLY A 16 9.38 23.32 2.81
C GLY A 16 8.63 24.16 1.75
N GLU A 17 8.16 23.50 0.70
CA GLU A 17 7.17 23.97 -0.26
C GLU A 17 6.28 22.79 -0.67
N VAL A 18 5.04 23.05 -1.07
CA VAL A 18 4.14 22.03 -1.63
C VAL A 18 4.59 21.73 -3.06
N LEU A 19 4.86 20.46 -3.36
CA LEU A 19 5.39 20.04 -4.67
C LEU A 19 4.36 19.36 -5.56
N GLY A 20 3.31 18.79 -4.99
CA GLY A 20 2.33 18.04 -5.76
C GLY A 20 1.42 17.20 -4.89
N LYS A 21 0.49 16.48 -5.53
CA LYS A 21 -0.53 15.68 -4.84
C LYS A 21 -0.22 14.20 -4.91
N ILE A 22 -0.55 13.48 -3.84
CA ILE A 22 -0.50 12.02 -3.88
C ILE A 22 -1.54 11.53 -4.90
N TYR A 23 -1.08 10.70 -5.82
CA TYR A 23 -1.88 10.16 -6.91
C TYR A 23 -2.16 8.68 -6.70
N ASP A 24 -1.14 7.90 -6.34
CA ASP A 24 -1.21 6.44 -6.19
C ASP A 24 -0.27 5.95 -5.09
N VAL A 25 -0.35 4.68 -4.74
CA VAL A 25 0.68 3.99 -3.95
C VAL A 25 1.04 2.67 -4.62
N TYR A 26 2.33 2.33 -4.58
CA TYR A 26 2.81 1.00 -4.95
C TYR A 26 3.09 0.21 -3.69
N PHE A 27 2.49 -0.96 -3.58
CA PHE A 27 2.67 -1.88 -2.46
C PHE A 27 3.27 -3.20 -2.94
N ASP A 28 4.02 -3.84 -2.04
CA ASP A 28 4.52 -5.19 -2.24
C ASP A 28 3.39 -6.18 -2.00
N ASN A 29 3.05 -6.97 -3.02
CA ASN A 29 1.89 -7.86 -3.00
C ASN A 29 2.01 -9.07 -2.05
N THR A 30 3.20 -9.32 -1.50
CA THR A 30 3.48 -10.44 -0.61
C THR A 30 3.40 -9.98 0.84
N SER A 31 4.05 -8.85 1.13
CA SER A 31 4.18 -8.30 2.48
C SER A 31 3.12 -7.26 2.83
N TRP A 32 2.42 -6.73 1.82
CA TRP A 32 1.41 -5.67 1.90
C TRP A 32 1.93 -4.32 2.40
N PHE A 33 3.25 -4.13 2.45
CA PHE A 33 3.84 -2.82 2.73
C PHE A 33 3.76 -1.93 1.50
N VAL A 34 3.32 -0.69 1.70
CA VAL A 34 3.49 0.39 0.73
C VAL A 34 4.98 0.68 0.62
N ARG A 35 5.49 0.60 -0.60
CA ARG A 35 6.90 0.79 -0.93
C ARG A 35 7.14 2.17 -1.52
N TYR A 36 6.18 2.69 -2.26
CA TYR A 36 6.22 4.03 -2.83
C TYR A 36 4.86 4.70 -2.75
N VAL A 37 4.89 5.99 -2.45
CA VAL A 37 3.80 6.93 -2.69
C VAL A 37 4.10 7.63 -4.02
N VAL A 38 3.16 7.60 -4.96
CA VAL A 38 3.27 8.28 -6.25
C VAL A 38 2.74 9.69 -6.09
N VAL A 39 3.55 10.68 -6.42
CA VAL A 39 3.21 12.09 -6.33
C VAL A 39 3.17 12.69 -7.72
N ASP A 40 2.03 13.26 -8.11
CA ASP A 40 1.89 14.06 -9.33
C ASP A 40 2.37 15.48 -9.02
N LEU A 41 3.52 15.87 -9.58
CA LEU A 41 4.14 17.16 -9.33
C LEU A 41 3.32 18.26 -10.02
N GLU A 42 2.74 19.17 -9.22
CA GLU A 42 1.97 20.31 -9.72
C GLU A 42 2.92 21.44 -10.14
N SER A 43 3.72 21.24 -11.20
CA SER A 43 4.58 22.32 -11.73
C SER A 43 4.76 22.29 -13.25
N GLY A 44 4.23 23.30 -13.94
CA GLY A 44 4.60 23.65 -15.33
C GLY A 44 4.17 22.65 -16.42
N LEU A 45 4.74 22.83 -17.62
CA LEU A 45 4.35 22.18 -18.90
C LEU A 45 4.51 20.64 -18.95
N SER A 46 4.97 19.98 -17.89
CA SER A 46 5.12 18.53 -17.85
C SER A 46 4.55 17.96 -16.55
N LYS A 47 3.43 17.23 -16.65
CA LYS A 47 2.90 16.42 -15.57
C LYS A 47 3.87 15.26 -15.34
N ARG A 48 4.57 15.28 -14.21
CA ARG A 48 5.57 14.26 -13.86
C ARG A 48 5.17 13.57 -12.58
N LYS A 49 5.14 12.23 -12.61
CA LYS A 49 4.88 11.40 -11.43
C LYS A 49 6.18 10.92 -10.82
N VAL A 50 6.37 11.15 -9.54
CA VAL A 50 7.59 10.77 -8.81
C VAL A 50 7.24 9.78 -7.71
N LEU A 51 8.11 8.77 -7.54
CA LEU A 51 8.00 7.79 -6.46
C LEU A 51 8.68 8.32 -5.20
N ILE A 52 7.99 8.28 -4.07
CA ILE A 52 8.53 8.67 -2.77
C ILE A 52 8.38 7.48 -1.82
N SER A 53 9.49 6.91 -1.37
CA SER A 53 9.44 5.83 -0.38
C SER A 53 8.97 6.36 0.97
N PRO A 54 8.07 5.63 1.69
CA PRO A 54 7.62 6.02 3.02
C PRO A 54 8.70 6.23 4.08
N VAL A 55 9.90 5.69 3.86
CA VAL A 55 11.06 5.93 4.75
C VAL A 55 11.45 7.41 4.86
N PHE A 56 11.16 8.19 3.81
CA PHE A 56 11.41 9.63 3.75
C PHE A 56 10.27 10.47 4.32
N ILE A 57 9.11 9.88 4.60
CA ILE A 57 7.94 10.57 5.12
C ILE A 57 8.11 10.78 6.63
N GLU A 58 7.92 12.02 7.07
CA GLU A 58 7.96 12.35 8.49
C GLU A 58 6.76 11.76 9.24
N ARG A 59 6.81 11.76 10.57
CA ARG A 59 5.60 11.41 11.32
C ARG A 59 4.61 12.56 11.14
N PHE A 60 3.46 12.27 10.55
CA PHE A 60 2.36 13.20 10.43
C PHE A 60 1.08 12.57 11.00
N SER A 61 0.19 13.41 11.52
CA SER A 61 -1.21 13.05 11.69
C SER A 61 -1.90 13.21 10.34
N TRP A 62 -2.82 12.33 9.98
CA TRP A 62 -3.49 12.33 8.68
C TRP A 62 -4.17 13.65 8.30
N ASP A 63 -4.50 14.44 9.32
CA ASP A 63 -4.95 15.81 9.25
C ASP A 63 -3.84 16.65 9.93
N PRO A 64 -2.95 17.33 9.19
CA PRO A 64 -3.21 18.23 8.05
C PRO A 64 -3.14 17.64 6.63
N GLU A 65 -3.69 18.37 5.64
CA GLU A 65 -3.70 18.10 4.18
C GLU A 65 -2.31 17.89 3.52
N VAL A 66 -1.21 17.96 4.28
CA VAL A 66 0.15 17.87 3.75
C VAL A 66 0.93 16.70 4.37
N VAL A 67 1.70 16.01 3.54
CA VAL A 67 2.62 14.93 3.91
C VAL A 67 4.05 15.46 3.86
N PRO A 68 4.64 15.83 5.01
CA PRO A 68 6.02 16.31 5.06
C PRO A 68 7.03 15.20 4.79
N VAL A 69 8.08 15.52 4.03
CA VAL A 69 9.20 14.61 3.73
C VAL A 69 10.58 15.19 4.04
N ARG A 70 11.51 14.29 4.37
CA ARG A 70 12.93 14.56 4.63
C ARG A 70 13.77 14.55 3.37
N LEU A 71 13.31 15.24 2.34
CA LEU A 71 13.98 15.35 1.06
C LEU A 71 14.04 16.81 0.66
N LYS A 72 15.04 17.19 -0.13
CA LYS A 72 15.08 18.53 -0.74
C LYS A 72 14.20 18.55 -1.99
N ALA A 73 13.54 19.67 -2.27
CA ALA A 73 12.72 19.82 -3.47
C ALA A 73 13.47 19.50 -4.77
N ALA A 74 14.75 19.87 -4.85
CA ALA A 74 15.62 19.52 -5.98
C ALA A 74 15.83 18.00 -6.14
N GLN A 75 15.91 17.22 -5.05
CA GLN A 75 16.01 15.75 -5.14
C GLN A 75 14.73 15.14 -5.70
N ILE A 76 13.56 15.67 -5.30
CA ILE A 76 12.26 15.18 -5.79
C ILE A 76 12.06 15.54 -7.26
N ARG A 77 12.30 16.81 -7.64
CA ARG A 77 12.17 17.29 -9.02
C ARG A 77 13.10 16.57 -10.00
N ASN A 78 14.31 16.21 -9.54
CA ASN A 78 15.33 15.52 -10.35
C ASN A 78 15.32 14.00 -10.16
N ALA A 79 14.29 13.41 -9.53
CA ALA A 79 14.20 11.96 -9.35
C ALA A 79 14.33 11.20 -10.68
N PRO A 80 14.79 9.93 -10.71
CA PRO A 80 14.84 9.14 -11.94
C PRO A 80 13.46 8.97 -12.58
N ASP A 81 13.40 9.03 -13.91
CA ASP A 81 12.14 8.88 -14.64
C ASP A 81 11.70 7.43 -14.74
N TRP A 82 10.40 7.19 -14.71
CA TRP A 82 9.84 5.84 -14.76
C TRP A 82 8.55 5.83 -15.56
N ASP A 83 8.29 4.68 -16.14
CA ASP A 83 7.08 4.45 -16.91
C ASP A 83 6.00 3.90 -15.97
N VAL A 84 4.97 4.72 -15.71
CA VAL A 84 3.84 4.39 -14.84
C VAL A 84 3.03 3.18 -15.32
N GLU A 85 3.09 2.88 -16.61
CA GLU A 85 2.40 1.74 -17.21
C GLU A 85 3.20 0.44 -17.11
N LYS A 86 4.47 0.53 -16.68
CA LYS A 86 5.35 -0.63 -16.52
C LYS A 86 5.58 -0.97 -15.05
N PRO A 87 5.76 -2.26 -14.74
CA PRO A 87 6.25 -2.66 -13.42
C PRO A 87 7.58 -1.97 -13.12
N ILE A 88 7.73 -1.53 -11.87
CA ILE A 88 9.01 -1.01 -11.37
C ILE A 88 10.03 -2.15 -11.45
N SER A 89 11.15 -1.91 -12.14
CA SER A 89 12.22 -2.90 -12.28
C SER A 89 13.22 -2.79 -11.12
N ARG A 90 13.91 -3.88 -10.79
CA ARG A 90 15.00 -3.85 -9.80
C ARG A 90 16.14 -2.91 -10.21
N LEU A 91 16.38 -2.76 -11.51
CA LEU A 91 17.36 -1.80 -12.04
C LEU A 91 16.94 -0.36 -11.72
N TYR A 92 15.66 -0.03 -11.92
CA TYR A 92 15.14 1.27 -11.52
C TYR A 92 15.22 1.48 -10.00
N GLU A 93 14.84 0.47 -9.19
CA GLU A 93 14.95 0.59 -7.72
C GLU A 93 16.40 0.91 -7.28
N LYS A 94 17.40 0.33 -7.96
CA LYS A 94 18.82 0.66 -7.69
C LYS A 94 19.15 2.12 -8.02
N GLU A 95 18.82 2.59 -9.22
CA GLU A 95 19.05 3.98 -9.64
C GLU A 95 18.32 4.97 -8.72
N TYR A 96 17.07 4.65 -8.36
CA TYR A 96 16.26 5.39 -7.41
C TYR A 96 16.96 5.60 -6.07
N PHE A 97 17.44 4.51 -5.46
CA PHE A 97 18.09 4.55 -4.16
C PHE A 97 19.44 5.27 -4.19
N GLU A 98 20.20 5.13 -5.27
CA GLU A 98 21.44 5.88 -5.50
C GLU A 98 21.17 7.40 -5.59
N HIS A 99 20.13 7.81 -6.33
CA HIS A 99 19.74 9.21 -6.48
C HIS A 99 19.33 9.87 -5.15
N PHE A 100 18.55 9.15 -4.32
CA PHE A 100 18.13 9.64 -3.01
C PHE A 100 19.20 9.45 -1.92
N HIS A 101 20.37 8.91 -2.27
CA HIS A 101 21.47 8.61 -1.36
C HIS A 101 21.03 7.77 -0.15
N TYR A 102 20.12 6.82 -0.38
CA TYR A 102 19.57 5.95 0.64
C TYR A 102 19.90 4.50 0.32
N ASN A 103 20.45 3.77 1.28
CA ASN A 103 20.79 2.37 1.10
C ASN A 103 19.88 1.49 1.98
N PRO A 104 18.85 0.84 1.40
CA PRO A 104 17.93 0.00 2.16
C PRO A 104 18.62 -1.21 2.81
N TYR A 105 19.78 -1.66 2.27
CA TYR A 105 20.53 -2.81 2.76
C TYR A 105 21.43 -2.49 3.96
N LEU A 106 21.78 -1.22 4.19
CA LEU A 106 22.50 -0.81 5.40
C LEU A 106 21.55 -0.68 6.59
N ASP A 107 20.29 -0.28 6.37
CA ASP A 107 19.27 -0.19 7.43
C ASP A 107 18.74 -1.55 7.89
N ALA A 108 18.84 -2.59 7.06
CA ALA A 108 18.51 -3.98 7.39
C ALA A 108 19.59 -4.71 8.22
N GLN A 109 20.83 -4.19 8.30
CA GLN A 109 21.98 -4.85 8.94
C GLN A 109 22.00 -4.78 10.47
N SER A 110 20.91 -4.40 11.13
CA SER A 110 20.80 -4.50 12.60
C SER A 110 20.37 -5.89 13.10
N GLY A 111 20.40 -6.97 12.30
CA GLY A 111 19.93 -8.29 12.77
C GLY A 111 20.12 -9.58 11.96
N ALA A 112 20.93 -9.68 10.89
CA ALA A 112 21.24 -10.98 10.23
C ALA A 112 22.52 -10.92 9.37
N PRO A 113 23.23 -12.06 9.16
CA PRO A 113 24.60 -12.08 8.62
C PRO A 113 24.69 -11.88 7.11
N GLN A 114 25.84 -11.35 6.66
CA GLN A 114 26.21 -11.13 5.28
C GLN A 114 26.25 -12.43 4.46
N SER A 115 25.47 -12.50 3.38
CA SER A 115 25.95 -12.75 2.02
C SER A 115 24.76 -12.70 1.05
N VAL A 116 24.53 -11.57 0.40
CA VAL A 116 23.78 -11.57 -0.86
C VAL A 116 24.83 -11.46 -1.94
N ARG A 117 25.13 -12.59 -2.58
CA ARG A 117 25.76 -12.57 -3.90
C ARG A 117 24.89 -11.66 -4.76
N SER A 118 25.50 -10.59 -5.25
CA SER A 118 24.93 -9.78 -6.33
C SER A 118 24.95 -10.65 -7.59
N ASP A 119 24.00 -11.58 -7.69
CA ASP A 119 23.74 -12.27 -8.93
C ASP A 119 23.05 -11.26 -9.86
N GLU A 120 23.86 -10.59 -10.69
CA GLU A 120 23.44 -9.68 -11.75
C GLU A 120 22.47 -10.35 -12.76
N SER A 121 22.25 -11.66 -12.67
CA SER A 121 21.36 -12.42 -13.54
C SER A 121 19.86 -12.27 -13.25
N GLU A 122 19.45 -11.68 -12.11
CA GLU A 122 18.02 -11.42 -11.80
C GLU A 122 17.56 -9.98 -12.10
N LEU A 123 18.38 -9.18 -12.79
CA LEU A 123 18.08 -7.78 -13.13
C LEU A 123 16.91 -7.57 -14.11
N GLY A 124 16.28 -8.66 -14.59
CA GLY A 124 15.17 -8.64 -15.54
C GLY A 124 13.79 -9.01 -14.97
N GLU A 125 13.69 -9.44 -13.70
CA GLU A 125 12.39 -9.81 -13.12
C GLU A 125 11.63 -8.56 -12.64
N SER A 126 10.37 -8.42 -13.08
CA SER A 126 9.45 -7.38 -12.62
C SER A 126 9.30 -7.44 -11.10
N SER A 127 9.42 -6.30 -10.42
CA SER A 127 9.24 -6.24 -8.96
C SER A 127 7.83 -6.71 -8.56
N ASN A 128 7.69 -7.22 -7.34
CA ASN A 128 6.40 -7.64 -6.75
C ASN A 128 5.49 -6.45 -6.37
N LEU A 129 5.83 -5.25 -6.86
CA LEU A 129 5.18 -3.99 -6.57
C LEU A 129 4.00 -3.77 -7.49
N ARG A 130 2.90 -3.26 -6.93
CA ARG A 130 1.63 -3.10 -7.62
C ARG A 130 0.98 -1.79 -7.26
N SER A 131 0.42 -1.14 -8.27
CA SER A 131 -0.37 0.08 -8.13
C SER A 131 -1.66 -0.23 -7.38
N ALA A 132 -1.98 0.56 -6.36
CA ALA A 132 -3.27 0.43 -5.69
C ALA A 132 -4.43 0.82 -6.61
N ILE A 133 -4.25 1.83 -7.47
CA ILE A 133 -5.24 2.19 -8.49
C ILE A 133 -5.50 1.03 -9.45
N GLU A 134 -4.47 0.34 -9.93
CA GLU A 134 -4.61 -0.80 -10.84
C GLU A 134 -5.44 -1.93 -10.21
N VAL A 135 -5.15 -2.24 -8.95
CA VAL A 135 -5.74 -3.40 -8.25
C VAL A 135 -7.18 -3.12 -7.80
N ARG A 136 -7.57 -1.85 -7.67
CA ARG A 136 -8.98 -1.50 -7.47
C ARG A 136 -9.82 -2.06 -8.61
N ASN A 137 -11.05 -2.46 -8.28
CA ASN A 137 -12.00 -3.15 -9.15
C ASN A 137 -11.64 -4.59 -9.53
N TYR A 138 -10.51 -5.13 -9.07
CA TYR A 138 -10.23 -6.57 -9.23
C TYR A 138 -11.35 -7.39 -8.60
N ILE A 139 -11.70 -8.50 -9.26
CA ILE A 139 -12.77 -9.39 -8.84
C ILE A 139 -12.35 -10.17 -7.59
N ILE A 140 -13.22 -10.22 -6.59
CA ILE A 140 -13.01 -11.04 -5.40
C ILE A 140 -13.63 -12.43 -5.60
N HIS A 141 -12.80 -13.45 -5.45
CA HIS A 141 -13.21 -14.85 -5.36
C HIS A 141 -13.06 -15.38 -3.94
N SER A 142 -14.08 -16.07 -3.46
CA SER A 142 -14.11 -16.75 -2.17
C SER A 142 -13.73 -18.23 -2.37
N THR A 143 -13.32 -18.91 -1.29
CA THR A 143 -13.02 -20.36 -1.30
C THR A 143 -14.21 -21.25 -1.68
N ASP A 144 -15.44 -20.72 -1.65
CA ASP A 144 -16.61 -21.49 -2.01
C ASP A 144 -16.62 -21.82 -3.51
N VAL A 145 -16.50 -23.11 -3.83
CA VAL A 145 -16.36 -23.69 -5.19
C VAL A 145 -17.46 -23.28 -6.19
N ASN A 146 -18.58 -22.71 -5.72
CA ASN A 146 -19.70 -22.25 -6.52
C ASN A 146 -19.87 -20.71 -6.56
N SER A 147 -19.01 -19.96 -5.89
CA SER A 147 -19.08 -18.48 -5.82
C SER A 147 -18.17 -17.86 -6.86
N MET A 148 -18.61 -17.82 -8.12
CA MET A 148 -17.83 -17.29 -9.25
C MET A 148 -17.51 -15.79 -9.20
N ARG A 149 -18.13 -14.99 -8.31
CA ARG A 149 -17.84 -13.55 -8.15
C ARG A 149 -18.50 -13.00 -6.88
N PHE A 150 -17.77 -12.99 -5.76
CA PHE A 150 -18.31 -12.40 -4.53
C PHE A 150 -18.49 -10.88 -4.66
N GLY A 151 -17.52 -10.21 -5.25
CA GLY A 151 -17.53 -8.75 -5.35
C GLY A 151 -16.34 -8.22 -6.12
N HIS A 152 -15.97 -6.98 -5.82
CA HIS A 152 -14.74 -6.38 -6.30
C HIS A 152 -14.04 -5.63 -5.16
N LEU A 153 -12.73 -5.47 -5.30
CA LEU A 153 -11.98 -4.61 -4.40
C LEU A 153 -12.39 -3.16 -4.63
N ASP A 154 -12.89 -2.53 -3.58
CA ASP A 154 -13.28 -1.13 -3.58
C ASP A 154 -12.12 -0.23 -3.18
N ASP A 155 -11.45 -0.56 -2.07
CA ASP A 155 -10.37 0.25 -1.51
C ASP A 155 -9.42 -0.55 -0.61
N PHE A 156 -8.34 0.09 -0.20
CA PHE A 156 -7.39 -0.41 0.79
C PHE A 156 -7.45 0.43 2.06
N ILE A 157 -7.35 -0.25 3.22
CA ILE A 157 -7.10 0.41 4.50
C ILE A 157 -5.67 0.11 4.92
N PHE A 158 -4.89 1.16 5.17
CA PHE A 158 -3.51 1.05 5.60
C PHE A 158 -3.27 1.75 6.93
N ASP A 159 -2.22 1.34 7.60
CA ASP A 159 -1.75 1.94 8.86
C ASP A 159 -0.67 2.96 8.57
N ILE A 160 -0.91 4.25 8.83
CA ILE A 160 0.02 5.34 8.52
C ILE A 160 1.34 5.25 9.31
N GLU A 161 1.34 4.60 10.47
CA GLU A 161 2.55 4.49 11.28
C GLU A 161 3.52 3.48 10.68
N THR A 162 2.99 2.45 10.02
CA THR A 162 3.74 1.31 9.50
C THR A 162 3.72 1.20 7.98
N TRP A 163 2.93 2.03 7.31
CA TRP A 163 2.68 1.98 5.87
C TRP A 163 2.29 0.58 5.35
N LYS A 164 1.63 -0.22 6.19
CA LYS A 164 1.13 -1.53 5.79
C LYS A 164 -0.35 -1.50 5.50
N ILE A 165 -0.74 -2.06 4.37
CA ILE A 165 -2.13 -2.33 4.05
C ILE A 165 -2.62 -3.45 4.99
N ARG A 166 -3.58 -3.11 5.85
CA ARG A 166 -4.15 -4.00 6.87
C ARG A 166 -5.42 -4.68 6.38
N TYR A 167 -6.23 -3.97 5.60
CA TYR A 167 -7.52 -4.45 5.14
C TYR A 167 -7.80 -4.13 3.69
N LEU A 168 -8.54 -5.04 3.06
CA LEU A 168 -9.22 -4.86 1.79
C LEU A 168 -10.67 -4.46 2.07
N VAL A 169 -11.15 -3.40 1.43
CA VAL A 169 -12.56 -3.01 1.44
C VAL A 169 -13.21 -3.65 0.23
N ILE A 170 -14.18 -4.52 0.46
CA ILE A 170 -14.83 -5.30 -0.60
C ILE A 170 -16.24 -4.78 -0.79
N HIS A 171 -16.55 -4.38 -2.01
CA HIS A 171 -17.91 -4.08 -2.42
C HIS A 171 -18.55 -5.34 -3.01
N PRO A 172 -19.67 -5.82 -2.43
CA PRO A 172 -20.36 -7.00 -2.94
C PRO A 172 -20.86 -6.78 -4.38
N SER A 173 -20.96 -7.84 -5.17
CA SER A 173 -21.55 -7.73 -6.51
C SER A 173 -23.05 -7.42 -6.42
N ASN A 174 -23.60 -6.72 -7.43
CA ASN A 174 -25.03 -6.38 -7.48
C ASN A 174 -25.96 -7.60 -7.40
N VAL A 175 -25.47 -8.78 -7.79
CA VAL A 175 -26.19 -10.06 -7.70
C VAL A 175 -26.50 -10.44 -6.24
N LEU A 176 -25.75 -9.91 -5.27
CA LEU A 176 -25.92 -10.21 -3.84
C LEU A 176 -26.97 -9.33 -3.13
N ASN A 177 -27.67 -8.43 -3.83
CA ASN A 177 -28.72 -7.54 -3.29
C ASN A 177 -28.33 -6.80 -1.99
N SER A 178 -27.05 -6.50 -1.82
CA SER A 178 -26.50 -5.82 -0.64
C SER A 178 -25.55 -4.74 -1.11
N THR A 179 -25.63 -3.55 -0.52
CA THR A 179 -24.66 -2.45 -0.70
C THR A 179 -23.61 -2.40 0.41
N LYS A 180 -23.75 -3.28 1.41
CA LYS A 180 -22.89 -3.31 2.59
C LYS A 180 -21.48 -3.80 2.22
N GLN A 181 -20.51 -2.90 2.31
CA GLN A 181 -19.10 -3.23 2.17
C GLN A 181 -18.61 -4.08 3.35
N SER A 182 -17.57 -4.89 3.09
CA SER A 182 -16.93 -5.74 4.10
C SER A 182 -15.44 -5.47 4.17
N LEU A 183 -14.87 -5.47 5.38
CA LEU A 183 -13.42 -5.46 5.57
C LEU A 183 -12.89 -6.88 5.70
N ILE A 184 -11.80 -7.16 4.98
CA ILE A 184 -11.07 -8.42 5.07
C ILE A 184 -9.61 -8.10 5.37
N SER A 185 -9.04 -8.74 6.39
CA SER A 185 -7.62 -8.56 6.69
C SER A 185 -6.75 -9.11 5.57
N THR A 186 -5.67 -8.40 5.23
CA THR A 186 -4.69 -8.87 4.23
C THR A 186 -4.01 -10.18 4.65
N LYS A 187 -4.01 -10.52 5.94
CA LYS A 187 -3.56 -11.83 6.47
C LYS A 187 -4.43 -13.01 6.01
N TRP A 188 -5.61 -12.74 5.45
CA TRP A 188 -6.56 -13.76 4.98
C TRP A 188 -6.71 -13.73 3.46
N ALA A 189 -6.01 -12.83 2.78
CA ALA A 189 -5.93 -12.82 1.33
C ALA A 189 -4.97 -13.94 0.89
N GLY A 190 -5.43 -14.80 -0.03
CA GLY A 190 -4.66 -15.93 -0.53
C GLY A 190 -3.62 -15.46 -1.55
N PHE A 191 -4.09 -15.07 -2.73
CA PHE A 191 -3.21 -14.53 -3.78
C PHE A 191 -3.96 -13.59 -4.72
N ILE A 192 -3.20 -12.74 -5.41
CA ILE A 192 -3.71 -11.84 -6.45
C ILE A 192 -3.25 -12.37 -7.82
N ASP A 193 -4.20 -12.63 -8.72
CA ASP A 193 -3.96 -12.94 -10.12
C ASP A 193 -4.09 -11.66 -10.95
N TRP A 194 -2.96 -11.09 -11.31
CA TRP A 194 -2.86 -9.83 -12.06
C TRP A 194 -3.39 -9.97 -13.49
N VAL A 195 -3.12 -11.12 -14.13
CA VAL A 195 -3.49 -11.34 -15.53
C VAL A 195 -5.01 -11.45 -15.65
N ARG A 196 -5.66 -12.06 -14.65
CA ARG A 196 -7.11 -12.18 -14.58
C ARG A 196 -7.80 -11.02 -13.89
N GLN A 197 -7.06 -10.13 -13.24
CA GLN A 197 -7.58 -9.05 -12.40
C GLN A 197 -8.46 -9.58 -11.26
N GLU A 198 -7.95 -10.60 -10.55
CA GLU A 198 -8.67 -11.35 -9.53
C GLU A 198 -7.90 -11.39 -8.21
N ILE A 199 -8.62 -11.39 -7.09
CA ILE A 199 -8.07 -11.61 -5.74
C ILE A 199 -8.82 -12.79 -5.13
N ASN A 200 -8.08 -13.81 -4.73
CA ASN A 200 -8.61 -14.94 -3.99
C ASN A 200 -8.47 -14.68 -2.50
N ILE A 201 -9.56 -14.85 -1.76
CA ILE A 201 -9.59 -14.73 -0.31
C ILE A 201 -9.90 -16.10 0.31
N ASP A 202 -9.18 -16.43 1.38
CA ASP A 202 -9.28 -17.74 2.04
C ASP A 202 -10.43 -17.76 3.05
N LEU A 203 -11.62 -17.33 2.62
CA LEU A 203 -12.83 -17.19 3.43
C LEU A 203 -14.08 -17.57 2.63
N PRO A 204 -15.03 -18.33 3.22
CA PRO A 204 -16.31 -18.62 2.60
C PRO A 204 -17.24 -17.39 2.61
N VAL A 205 -18.17 -17.32 1.66
CA VAL A 205 -19.10 -16.20 1.49
C VAL A 205 -19.97 -15.99 2.73
N SER A 206 -20.36 -17.07 3.40
CA SER A 206 -21.19 -17.04 4.61
C SER A 206 -20.53 -16.28 5.78
N GLU A 207 -19.22 -16.44 5.96
CA GLU A 207 -18.45 -15.74 6.99
C GLU A 207 -18.34 -14.24 6.68
N ILE A 208 -18.11 -13.90 5.42
CA ILE A 208 -17.98 -12.50 5.00
C ILE A 208 -19.32 -11.76 5.16
N ARG A 209 -20.43 -12.39 4.76
CA ARG A 209 -21.77 -11.78 4.87
C ARG A 209 -22.19 -11.53 6.31
N SER A 210 -21.76 -12.39 7.24
CA SER A 210 -22.09 -12.27 8.65
C SER A 210 -21.16 -11.30 9.41
N ALA A 211 -20.15 -10.73 8.74
CA ALA A 211 -19.20 -9.81 9.35
C ALA A 211 -19.89 -8.53 9.89
N PRO A 212 -19.30 -7.90 10.94
CA PRO A 212 -19.73 -6.60 11.41
C PRO A 212 -19.86 -5.57 10.28
N PRO A 213 -20.86 -4.67 10.31
CA PRO A 213 -20.98 -3.61 9.32
C PRO A 213 -19.79 -2.67 9.32
N TYR A 214 -19.19 -2.50 8.15
CA TYR A 214 -18.22 -1.45 7.90
C TYR A 214 -18.93 -0.16 7.51
N ASP A 215 -18.58 0.92 8.19
CA ASP A 215 -18.95 2.28 7.81
C ASP A 215 -17.76 2.93 7.12
N ALA A 216 -17.85 3.13 5.81
CA ALA A 216 -16.77 3.71 5.00
C ALA A 216 -16.58 5.22 5.23
N THR A 217 -17.48 5.87 5.97
CA THR A 217 -17.35 7.31 6.31
C THR A 217 -16.39 7.56 7.46
N LEU A 218 -16.04 6.50 8.22
CA LEU A 218 -15.17 6.58 9.38
C LEU A 218 -14.00 5.61 9.23
N PRO A 219 -12.75 6.04 9.46
CA PRO A 219 -11.64 5.12 9.46
C PRO A 219 -11.83 4.02 10.52
N PRO A 220 -11.50 2.74 10.23
CA PRO A 220 -11.65 1.67 11.21
C PRO A 220 -10.85 1.97 12.47
N ASN A 221 -11.51 1.91 13.63
CA ASN A 221 -10.84 2.06 14.91
C ASN A 221 -10.48 0.70 15.52
N HIS A 222 -9.71 0.72 16.61
CA HIS A 222 -9.27 -0.49 17.30
C HIS A 222 -10.45 -1.36 17.82
N ALA A 223 -11.55 -0.74 18.25
CA ALA A 223 -12.72 -1.48 18.73
C ALA A 223 -13.41 -2.25 17.60
N TYR A 224 -13.54 -1.63 16.42
CA TYR A 224 -14.04 -2.29 15.22
C TYR A 224 -13.12 -3.42 14.76
N ALA A 225 -11.80 -3.18 14.70
CA ALA A 225 -10.81 -4.19 14.33
C ALA A 225 -10.89 -5.42 15.25
N ASN A 226 -10.98 -5.23 16.58
CA ASN A 226 -11.17 -6.32 17.53
C ASN A 226 -12.46 -7.11 17.27
N LYS A 227 -13.57 -6.41 17.04
CA LYS A 227 -14.86 -7.05 16.74
C LYS A 227 -14.80 -7.87 15.45
N LEU A 228 -14.13 -7.34 14.43
CA LEU A 228 -13.94 -8.00 13.14
C LEU A 228 -13.12 -9.28 13.29
N HIS A 229 -11.97 -9.23 13.96
CA HIS A 229 -11.12 -10.41 14.15
C HIS A 229 -11.76 -11.46 15.06
N ALA A 230 -12.49 -11.03 16.10
CA ALA A 230 -13.27 -11.93 16.94
C ALA A 230 -14.37 -12.66 16.13
N HIS A 231 -15.03 -11.97 15.19
CA HIS A 231 -16.02 -12.56 14.29
C HIS A 231 -15.42 -13.69 13.44
N TYR A 232 -14.28 -13.42 12.79
CA TYR A 232 -13.59 -14.41 11.96
C TYR A 232 -12.81 -15.46 12.77
N LYS A 233 -12.75 -15.34 14.11
CA LYS A 233 -11.96 -16.21 15.01
C LYS A 233 -10.49 -16.34 14.58
N ARG A 234 -9.94 -15.28 14.00
CA ARG A 234 -8.54 -15.23 13.54
C ARG A 234 -7.81 -14.19 14.36
N GLU A 235 -6.67 -14.58 14.90
CA GLU A 235 -5.89 -13.72 15.79
C GLU A 235 -5.47 -12.42 15.10
N LEU A 236 -5.34 -11.42 15.94
CA LEU A 236 -5.03 -10.06 15.59
C LEU A 236 -3.65 -9.81 16.20
N ASP A 237 -2.62 -9.87 15.35
CA ASP A 237 -1.24 -9.61 15.75
C ASP A 237 -0.79 -8.26 15.20
N TRP A 238 -0.61 -7.31 16.12
CA TRP A 238 -0.18 -5.94 15.87
C TRP A 238 1.32 -5.72 16.09
N ASN A 239 2.09 -6.73 16.52
CA ASN A 239 3.48 -6.56 16.94
C ASN A 239 4.46 -6.48 15.75
N GLU A 240 4.16 -5.64 14.77
CA GLU A 240 5.06 -5.38 13.65
C GLU A 240 5.84 -4.09 13.90
N THR A 241 7.15 -4.16 13.64
CA THR A 241 8.05 -3.02 13.78
C THR A 241 7.60 -1.91 12.83
N PRO A 242 7.38 -0.67 13.30
CA PRO A 242 7.09 0.46 12.44
C PRO A 242 8.16 0.64 11.37
N VAL A 243 7.79 1.23 10.22
CA VAL A 243 8.78 1.57 9.18
C VAL A 243 9.86 2.42 9.82
N ARG A 244 11.10 1.94 9.73
CA ARG A 244 12.26 2.60 10.32
C ARG A 244 12.49 3.89 9.56
N ARG A 245 12.07 5.01 10.16
CA ARG A 245 12.28 6.35 9.59
C ARG A 245 13.75 6.75 9.76
N ILE A 246 14.33 7.38 8.74
CA ILE A 246 15.71 7.87 8.79
C ILE A 246 15.82 8.91 9.91
N ARG A 247 16.65 8.67 10.93
CA ARG A 247 17.04 9.69 11.91
C ARG A 247 18.23 10.46 11.35
N THR A 248 18.03 11.70 10.90
CA THR A 248 19.14 12.61 10.70
C THR A 248 19.34 13.46 11.95
N SER A 249 20.54 13.41 12.52
CA SER A 249 21.06 14.50 13.33
C SER A 249 21.15 15.74 12.44
N LEU A 250 20.49 16.81 12.88
CA LEU A 250 20.58 18.16 12.31
C LEU A 250 22.05 18.61 12.18
#